data_AF-A0A952ZF87-F1
#
_entry.id   AF-A0A952ZF87-F1
#
_cell.length_a   1.000
_cell.length_b   1.000
_cell.length_c   1.000
_cell.angle_alpha   90.00
_cell.angle_beta   90.00
_cell.angle_gamma   90.00
#
_symmetry.space_group_name_H-M   'P 1'
#
loop_
_entity.id
_entity.type
_entity.pdbx_description
1 polymer ?
#
loop_
_entity_poly.entity_id
_entity_poly.type
_entity_poly.pdbx_seq_one_letter_code
_entity_poly.pdbx_strand_id
1 'polypeptide(L)'
;MIVVHASSTYDARFSSKRGTDEAVRFAKAKKIPVIYLQDDSPDEFYFMEDCHPDYWVFSGGGEITFDVSAPHVYIVGGHLELCMAAALNDIIYQWSRRSPGNFKITYLMDAVYSNGKMIDPSDPFYHDFDHFLSIVTYGRPGGEHWPKLSLLETMGIIRREAHQLEYIKQVLPRWDTTFPKNYRVDVQLNNSAIKVLRPADGWFPPTVSFRFLDSALLLSEPQI
;
A
#
# COMPACT_ATOMS: atom_id res chain seq x y z
N MET A 1 -2.21 -10.97 4.81
CA MET A 1 -1.35 -9.97 4.16
C MET A 1 -1.39 -10.26 2.68
N ILE A 2 -1.55 -9.23 1.86
CA ILE A 2 -1.50 -9.32 0.40
C ILE A 2 -0.19 -8.69 -0.05
N VAL A 3 0.59 -9.44 -0.84
CA VAL A 3 1.85 -8.99 -1.46
C VAL A 3 1.59 -8.83 -2.95
N VAL A 4 1.59 -7.61 -3.45
CA VAL A 4 1.25 -7.32 -4.86
C VAL A 4 2.54 -7.18 -5.67
N HIS A 5 2.80 -8.10 -6.60
CA HIS A 5 3.87 -7.98 -7.63
C HIS A 5 5.25 -7.56 -7.12
N ALA A 6 5.64 -7.96 -5.90
CA ALA A 6 6.92 -7.60 -5.30
C ALA A 6 8.12 -8.23 -6.06
N SER A 7 8.57 -7.53 -7.10
CA SER A 7 9.51 -8.03 -8.10
C SER A 7 10.46 -6.95 -8.60
N SER A 8 11.65 -7.38 -8.98
CA SER A 8 12.67 -6.55 -9.63
C SER A 8 12.35 -6.19 -11.08
N THR A 9 11.34 -6.82 -11.69
CA THR A 9 10.78 -6.39 -12.99
C THR A 9 10.24 -4.96 -12.92
N TYR A 10 9.65 -4.60 -11.77
CA TYR A 10 8.94 -3.33 -11.59
C TYR A 10 9.55 -2.42 -10.53
N ASP A 11 10.32 -2.99 -9.61
CA ASP A 11 11.10 -2.29 -8.60
C ASP A 11 12.58 -2.68 -8.76
N ALA A 12 13.22 -2.25 -9.87
CA ALA A 12 14.62 -2.56 -10.15
C ALA A 12 15.60 -1.85 -9.18
N ARG A 13 15.10 -0.89 -8.38
CA ARG A 13 15.84 -0.31 -7.25
C ARG A 13 15.84 -1.21 -6.02
N PHE A 14 14.99 -2.23 -5.97
CA PHE A 14 14.71 -3.00 -4.77
C PHE A 14 14.30 -2.08 -3.61
N SER A 15 13.65 -0.95 -3.94
CA SER A 15 13.28 0.11 -2.99
C SER A 15 12.35 -0.40 -1.89
N SER A 16 11.50 -1.37 -2.23
CA SER A 16 10.55 -2.00 -1.31
C SER A 16 10.97 -3.38 -0.80
N LYS A 17 12.08 -3.95 -1.30
CA LYS A 17 12.48 -5.34 -0.98
C LYS A 17 12.61 -5.56 0.52
N ARG A 18 13.44 -4.74 1.18
CA ARG A 18 13.68 -4.87 2.63
C ARG A 18 12.37 -4.75 3.42
N GLY A 19 11.55 -3.74 3.13
CA GLY A 19 10.26 -3.56 3.81
C GLY A 19 9.34 -4.75 3.60
N THR A 20 9.31 -5.32 2.38
CA THR A 20 8.52 -6.50 2.05
C THR A 20 8.98 -7.73 2.85
N ASP A 21 10.29 -7.97 2.94
CA ASP A 21 10.84 -9.09 3.72
C ASP A 21 10.51 -8.94 5.22
N GLU A 22 10.64 -7.74 5.79
CA GLU A 22 10.25 -7.46 7.17
C GLU A 22 8.73 -7.65 7.40
N ALA A 23 7.92 -7.19 6.45
CA ALA A 23 6.47 -7.33 6.50
C ALA A 23 6.03 -8.80 6.49
N VAL A 24 6.61 -9.60 5.60
CA VAL A 24 6.35 -11.03 5.53
C VAL A 24 6.80 -11.72 6.82
N ARG A 25 8.01 -11.40 7.32
CA ARG A 25 8.50 -11.95 8.60
C ARG A 25 7.56 -11.63 9.75
N PHE A 26 7.08 -10.38 9.85
CA PHE A 26 6.06 -9.96 10.81
C PHE A 26 4.78 -10.79 10.67
N ALA A 27 4.25 -10.93 9.44
CA ALA A 27 3.03 -11.66 9.18
C ALA A 27 3.15 -13.13 9.61
N LYS A 28 4.25 -13.81 9.23
CA LYS A 28 4.54 -15.19 9.62
C LYS A 28 4.67 -15.35 11.13
N ALA A 29 5.40 -14.46 11.80
CA ALA A 29 5.54 -14.47 13.26
C ALA A 29 4.20 -14.32 14.00
N LYS A 30 3.25 -13.59 13.40
CA LYS A 30 1.89 -13.40 13.94
C LYS A 30 0.87 -14.39 13.40
N LYS A 31 1.29 -15.38 12.59
CA LYS A 31 0.41 -16.37 11.93
C LYS A 31 -0.68 -15.70 11.07
N ILE A 32 -0.35 -14.56 10.47
CA ILE A 32 -1.19 -13.89 9.48
C ILE A 32 -0.90 -14.55 8.12
N PRO A 33 -1.91 -15.12 7.43
CA PRO A 33 -1.70 -15.72 6.11
C PRO A 33 -1.14 -14.70 5.10
N VAL A 34 -0.14 -15.09 4.33
CA VAL A 34 0.51 -14.29 3.28
C VAL A 34 0.10 -14.81 1.91
N ILE A 35 -0.53 -13.95 1.11
CA ILE A 35 -0.96 -14.27 -0.25
C ILE A 35 -0.16 -13.41 -1.21
N TYR A 36 0.62 -14.06 -2.07
CA TYR A 36 1.36 -13.42 -3.15
C TYR A 36 0.48 -13.33 -4.39
N LEU A 37 0.33 -12.13 -4.92
CA LEU A 37 -0.26 -11.90 -6.24
C LEU A 37 0.86 -11.91 -7.27
N GLN A 38 0.81 -12.89 -8.16
CA GLN A 38 1.81 -13.14 -9.18
C GLN A 38 1.28 -12.70 -10.56
N ASP A 39 2.07 -11.94 -11.31
CA ASP A 39 1.83 -11.62 -12.72
C ASP A 39 2.63 -12.57 -13.66
N ASP A 40 2.80 -12.18 -14.92
CA ASP A 40 3.60 -12.94 -15.89
C ASP A 40 5.13 -12.76 -15.75
N SER A 41 5.60 -12.06 -14.71
CA SER A 41 7.04 -11.91 -14.47
C SER A 41 7.68 -13.26 -14.14
N PRO A 42 8.86 -13.59 -14.71
CA PRO A 42 9.59 -14.80 -14.34
C PRO A 42 9.88 -14.88 -12.84
N ASP A 43 9.75 -16.08 -12.27
CA ASP A 43 9.88 -16.34 -10.83
C ASP A 43 11.20 -15.79 -10.24
N GLU A 44 12.29 -15.84 -11.00
CA GLU A 44 13.60 -15.33 -10.58
C GLU A 44 13.66 -13.82 -10.31
N PHE A 45 12.70 -13.04 -10.82
CA PHE A 45 12.64 -11.60 -10.57
C PHE A 45 11.87 -11.26 -9.30
N TYR A 46 11.07 -12.17 -8.76
CA TYR A 46 10.43 -12.02 -7.47
C TYR A 46 11.47 -12.06 -6.36
N PHE A 47 11.54 -11.00 -5.54
CA PHE A 47 12.68 -10.79 -4.64
C PHE A 47 12.39 -11.11 -3.17
N MET A 48 11.25 -11.73 -2.85
CA MET A 48 10.94 -12.09 -1.47
C MET A 48 11.86 -13.21 -0.97
N GLU A 49 12.31 -13.07 0.27
CA GLU A 49 13.10 -14.10 0.96
C GLU A 49 12.23 -15.24 1.54
N ASP A 50 10.92 -15.23 1.31
CA ASP A 50 10.00 -16.25 1.83
C ASP A 50 10.12 -17.57 1.05
N CYS A 51 10.81 -18.53 1.63
CA CYS A 51 10.92 -19.88 1.08
C CYS A 51 9.66 -20.74 1.30
N HIS A 52 8.69 -20.29 2.10
CA HIS A 52 7.48 -21.05 2.45
C HIS A 52 6.22 -20.17 2.35
N PRO A 53 5.88 -19.71 1.15
CA PRO A 53 4.70 -18.88 0.95
C PRO A 53 3.41 -19.64 1.32
N ASP A 54 2.44 -18.95 1.94
CA ASP A 54 1.18 -19.63 2.28
C ASP A 54 0.34 -19.87 1.01
N TYR A 55 0.29 -18.87 0.13
CA TYR A 55 -0.45 -18.93 -1.15
C TYR A 55 0.22 -18.08 -2.23
N TRP A 56 0.18 -18.57 -3.46
CA TRP A 56 0.51 -17.84 -4.68
C TRP A 56 -0.70 -17.87 -5.60
N VAL A 57 -1.15 -16.71 -6.03
CA VAL A 57 -2.35 -16.55 -6.86
C VAL A 57 -1.99 -15.71 -8.06
N PHE A 58 -2.25 -16.24 -9.25
CA PHE A 58 -2.09 -15.46 -10.47
C PHE A 58 -3.08 -14.29 -10.49
N SER A 59 -2.57 -13.11 -10.78
CA SER A 59 -3.24 -11.82 -10.77
C SER A 59 -2.41 -10.87 -11.63
N GLY A 60 -2.71 -10.78 -12.93
CA GLY A 60 -1.85 -10.04 -13.87
C GLY A 60 -1.90 -8.53 -13.67
N GLY A 61 -3.07 -8.00 -13.32
CA GLY A 61 -3.32 -6.58 -13.08
C GLY A 61 -3.49 -6.22 -11.60
N GLY A 62 -3.26 -7.15 -10.68
CA GLY A 62 -3.53 -6.97 -9.25
C GLY A 62 -4.97 -7.29 -8.84
N GLU A 63 -5.79 -7.83 -9.73
CA GLU A 63 -7.14 -8.29 -9.43
C GLU A 63 -7.20 -9.34 -8.32
N ILE A 64 -8.25 -9.30 -7.51
CA ILE A 64 -8.50 -10.27 -6.44
C ILE A 64 -9.64 -11.20 -6.83
N THR A 65 -9.29 -12.42 -7.24
CA THR A 65 -10.22 -13.45 -7.71
C THR A 65 -10.71 -14.41 -6.61
N PHE A 66 -10.31 -14.16 -5.36
CA PHE A 66 -10.64 -14.97 -4.18
C PHE A 66 -11.35 -14.13 -3.10
N ASP A 67 -12.05 -14.81 -2.20
CA ASP A 67 -12.79 -14.16 -1.13
C ASP A 67 -11.86 -13.66 -0.01
N VAL A 68 -11.82 -12.34 0.22
CA VAL A 68 -11.01 -11.73 1.27
C VAL A 68 -11.83 -11.57 2.54
N SER A 69 -12.10 -12.65 3.28
CA SER A 69 -12.99 -12.64 4.45
C SER A 69 -12.51 -11.77 5.63
N ALA A 70 -11.19 -11.54 5.72
CA ALA A 70 -10.58 -10.78 6.80
C ALA A 70 -11.07 -9.32 6.85
N PRO A 71 -11.41 -8.78 8.03
CA PRO A 71 -11.76 -7.36 8.18
C PRO A 71 -10.52 -6.46 8.26
N HIS A 72 -9.32 -7.04 8.40
CA HIS A 72 -8.06 -6.31 8.45
C HIS A 72 -7.07 -6.92 7.46
N VAL A 73 -6.65 -6.13 6.48
CA VAL A 73 -5.65 -6.48 5.49
C VAL A 73 -4.40 -5.63 5.66
N TYR A 74 -3.24 -6.28 5.71
CA TYR A 74 -1.95 -5.64 5.48
C TYR A 74 -1.61 -5.75 4.00
N ILE A 75 -1.12 -4.68 3.39
CA ILE A 75 -0.76 -4.64 1.97
C ILE A 75 0.66 -4.12 1.76
N VAL A 76 1.39 -4.80 0.89
CA VAL A 76 2.79 -4.51 0.50
C VAL A 76 2.99 -4.83 -0.99
N GLY A 77 4.14 -4.46 -1.54
CA GLY A 77 4.47 -4.58 -2.96
C GLY A 77 4.08 -3.33 -3.75
N GLY A 78 3.46 -3.50 -4.92
CA GLY A 78 3.15 -2.37 -5.79
C GLY A 78 2.55 -2.83 -7.12
N HIS A 79 2.44 -1.96 -8.11
CA HIS A 79 2.65 -0.52 -8.00
C HIS A 79 1.48 0.13 -7.24
N LEU A 80 1.77 1.06 -6.32
CA LEU A 80 0.75 1.78 -5.53
C LEU A 80 -0.39 2.34 -6.41
N GLU A 81 -0.05 3.03 -7.49
CA GLU A 81 -1.00 3.72 -8.37
C GLU A 81 -1.63 2.83 -9.45
N LEU A 82 -1.23 1.56 -9.57
CA LEU A 82 -1.72 0.64 -10.61
C LEU A 82 -2.21 -0.67 -9.97
N CYS A 83 -1.39 -1.72 -9.98
CA CYS A 83 -1.81 -3.07 -9.59
C CYS A 83 -2.27 -3.13 -8.13
N MET A 84 -1.60 -2.40 -7.23
CA MET A 84 -2.04 -2.32 -5.84
C MET A 84 -3.38 -1.58 -5.72
N ALA A 85 -3.59 -0.50 -6.48
CA ALA A 85 -4.87 0.20 -6.50
C ALA A 85 -6.01 -0.71 -7.01
N ALA A 86 -5.76 -1.54 -8.02
CA ALA A 86 -6.73 -2.54 -8.48
C ALA A 86 -7.07 -3.54 -7.35
N ALA A 87 -6.04 -4.14 -6.72
CA ALA A 87 -6.22 -5.06 -5.60
C ALA A 87 -7.05 -4.45 -4.47
N LEU A 88 -6.73 -3.21 -4.09
CA LEU A 88 -7.42 -2.48 -3.04
C LEU A 88 -8.88 -2.21 -3.38
N ASN A 89 -9.17 -1.80 -4.61
CA ASN A 89 -10.54 -1.58 -5.08
C ASN A 89 -11.36 -2.87 -5.00
N ASP A 90 -10.80 -4.01 -5.41
CA ASP A 90 -11.49 -5.31 -5.28
C ASP A 90 -11.73 -5.69 -3.83
N ILE A 91 -10.74 -5.53 -2.94
CA ILE A 91 -10.88 -5.79 -1.50
C ILE A 91 -12.01 -4.97 -0.91
N ILE A 92 -12.00 -3.65 -1.13
CA ILE A 92 -13.02 -2.77 -0.54
C ILE A 92 -14.40 -2.99 -1.16
N TYR A 93 -14.46 -3.37 -2.44
CA TYR A 93 -15.72 -3.73 -3.10
C TYR A 93 -16.31 -5.01 -2.53
N GLN A 94 -15.49 -6.03 -2.25
CA GLN A 94 -15.95 -7.22 -1.55
C GLN A 94 -16.48 -6.88 -0.15
N TRP A 95 -15.81 -6.00 0.60
CA TRP A 95 -16.25 -5.56 1.92
C TRP A 95 -17.55 -4.77 1.90
N SER A 96 -17.76 -3.90 0.91
CA SER A 96 -19.00 -3.10 0.83
C SER A 96 -20.26 -3.94 0.60
N ARG A 97 -20.10 -5.17 0.08
CA ARG A 97 -21.16 -6.14 -0.13
C ARG A 97 -21.49 -7.00 1.09
N ARG A 98 -20.74 -6.86 2.19
CA ARG A 98 -20.93 -7.61 3.43
C ARG A 98 -21.84 -6.88 4.40
N SER A 99 -22.21 -7.58 5.48
CA SER A 99 -22.84 -6.96 6.64
C SER A 99 -21.98 -5.80 7.15
N PRO A 100 -22.59 -4.67 7.54
CA PRO A 100 -21.86 -3.53 8.07
C PRO A 100 -20.93 -3.90 9.23
N GLY A 101 -19.69 -3.41 9.16
CA GLY A 101 -18.65 -3.72 10.13
C GLY A 101 -17.47 -2.76 10.05
N ASN A 102 -16.45 -3.06 10.84
CA ASN A 102 -15.21 -2.29 10.86
C ASN A 102 -14.17 -2.97 9.98
N PHE A 103 -13.73 -2.26 8.96
CA PHE A 103 -12.74 -2.72 7.99
C PHE A 103 -11.50 -1.86 8.07
N LYS A 104 -10.33 -2.47 7.83
CA LYS A 104 -9.05 -1.77 7.93
C LYS A 104 -8.05 -2.27 6.90
N ILE A 105 -7.43 -1.34 6.20
CA ILE A 105 -6.24 -1.60 5.39
C ILE A 105 -5.04 -0.96 6.08
N THR A 106 -3.93 -1.69 6.18
CA THR A 106 -2.66 -1.19 6.68
C THR A 106 -1.60 -1.28 5.59
N TYR A 107 -1.14 -0.13 5.12
CA TYR A 107 0.00 0.03 4.23
C TYR A 107 1.27 0.04 5.07
N LEU A 108 2.27 -0.74 4.66
CA LEU A 108 3.61 -0.70 5.23
C LEU A 108 4.48 0.05 4.21
N MET A 109 4.73 1.33 4.45
CA MET A 109 5.17 2.29 3.44
C MET A 109 6.57 2.00 2.89
N ASP A 110 7.47 1.46 3.72
CA ASP A 110 8.79 0.97 3.28
C ASP A 110 8.71 -0.29 2.40
N ALA A 111 7.57 -0.96 2.40
CA ALA A 111 7.27 -2.17 1.64
C ALA A 111 6.35 -1.90 0.45
N VAL A 112 6.02 -0.64 0.15
CA VAL A 112 5.14 -0.25 -0.96
C VAL A 112 5.95 0.53 -1.97
N TYR A 113 6.06 0.08 -3.23
CA TYR A 113 6.71 0.86 -4.28
C TYR A 113 5.70 1.62 -5.15
N SER A 114 6.09 2.83 -5.53
CA SER A 114 5.29 3.84 -6.24
C SER A 114 6.14 4.46 -7.35
N ASN A 115 5.50 4.85 -8.44
CA ASN A 115 6.13 5.67 -9.49
C ASN A 115 5.75 7.15 -9.42
N GLY A 116 5.03 7.55 -8.37
CA GLY A 116 4.54 8.91 -8.18
C GLY A 116 3.57 9.37 -9.25
N LYS A 117 2.87 8.47 -9.97
CA LYS A 117 1.94 8.85 -11.06
C LYS A 117 0.83 9.80 -10.61
N MET A 118 0.48 9.80 -9.33
CA MET A 118 -0.53 10.70 -8.77
C MET A 118 0.04 12.07 -8.37
N ILE A 119 1.36 12.28 -8.39
CA ILE A 119 1.99 13.57 -8.09
C ILE A 119 1.89 14.46 -9.33
N ASP A 120 1.14 15.54 -9.21
CA ASP A 120 0.92 16.50 -10.29
C ASP A 120 2.05 17.54 -10.34
N PRO A 121 2.48 18.01 -11.53
CA PRO A 121 3.45 19.11 -11.66
C PRO A 121 3.08 20.40 -10.91
N SER A 122 1.79 20.62 -10.62
CA SER A 122 1.30 21.74 -9.82
C SER A 122 1.35 21.52 -8.31
N ASP A 123 1.65 20.29 -7.86
CA ASP A 123 1.76 20.01 -6.43
C ASP A 123 2.94 20.77 -5.81
N PRO A 124 2.78 21.31 -4.59
CA PRO A 124 3.81 22.13 -3.93
C PRO A 124 5.10 21.37 -3.58
N PHE A 125 5.10 20.05 -3.72
CA PHE A 125 6.23 19.14 -3.46
C PHE A 125 6.76 18.47 -4.73
N TYR A 126 6.19 18.76 -5.91
CA TYR A 126 6.59 18.14 -7.17
C TYR A 126 8.08 18.32 -7.47
N HIS A 127 8.62 19.54 -7.32
CA HIS A 127 10.02 19.81 -7.64
C HIS A 127 11.00 18.99 -6.77
N ASP A 128 10.70 18.85 -5.48
CA ASP A 128 11.53 18.04 -4.58
C ASP A 128 11.45 16.54 -4.94
N PHE A 129 10.26 16.08 -5.34
CA PHE A 129 10.03 14.71 -5.81
C PHE A 129 10.80 14.41 -7.11
N ASP A 130 10.60 15.23 -8.13
CA ASP A 130 11.25 15.09 -9.44
C ASP A 130 12.77 15.15 -9.31
N HIS A 131 13.29 16.11 -8.53
CA HIS A 131 14.72 16.22 -8.27
C HIS A 131 15.26 14.97 -7.57
N PHE A 132 14.62 14.47 -6.50
CA PHE A 132 15.07 13.25 -5.83
C PHE A 132 15.03 12.04 -6.77
N LEU A 133 13.94 11.89 -7.53
CA LEU A 133 13.76 10.83 -8.53
C LEU A 133 14.87 10.84 -9.58
N SER A 134 15.25 12.03 -10.07
CA SER A 134 16.34 12.18 -11.04
C SER A 134 17.70 11.74 -10.48
N ILE A 135 17.98 12.01 -9.20
CA ILE A 135 19.22 11.59 -8.54
C ILE A 135 19.25 10.07 -8.39
N VAL A 136 18.16 9.49 -7.88
CA VAL A 136 18.13 8.06 -7.54
C VAL A 136 18.10 7.13 -8.76
N THR A 137 17.87 7.70 -9.94
CA THR A 137 17.84 7.02 -11.24
C THR A 137 19.05 7.33 -12.12
N TYR A 138 19.89 8.28 -11.70
CA TYR A 138 21.06 8.70 -12.47
C TYR A 138 21.99 7.52 -12.76
N GLY A 139 22.39 7.37 -14.04
CA GLY A 139 23.34 6.34 -14.48
C GLY A 139 22.77 4.92 -14.55
N ARG A 140 21.47 4.71 -14.28
CA ARG A 140 20.83 3.41 -14.54
C ARG A 140 20.52 3.30 -16.04
N PRO A 141 20.90 2.20 -16.72
CA PRO A 141 20.56 2.00 -18.12
C PRO A 141 19.03 2.07 -18.24
N GLY A 142 18.54 2.94 -19.12
CA GLY A 142 17.12 3.23 -19.34
C GLY A 142 16.34 2.06 -19.93
N GLY A 143 16.29 0.94 -19.21
CA GLY A 143 15.44 -0.22 -19.49
C GLY A 143 14.20 -0.29 -18.59
N GLU A 144 14.14 0.50 -17.52
CA GLU A 144 12.89 0.73 -16.77
C GLU A 144 12.14 1.88 -17.42
N HIS A 145 10.87 1.68 -17.77
CA HIS A 145 10.06 2.77 -18.32
C HIS A 145 9.77 3.88 -17.30
N TRP A 146 9.83 3.62 -15.98
CA TRP A 146 9.43 4.55 -14.92
C TRP A 146 10.21 4.30 -13.61
N PRO A 147 10.99 5.27 -13.10
CA PRO A 147 11.60 5.23 -11.77
C PRO A 147 10.62 4.90 -10.63
N LYS A 148 11.07 4.16 -9.61
CA LYS A 148 10.29 3.92 -8.38
C LYS A 148 10.98 4.41 -7.12
N LEU A 149 10.14 4.85 -6.18
CA LEU A 149 10.45 5.08 -4.78
C LEU A 149 9.54 4.20 -3.93
N SER A 150 9.97 3.87 -2.72
CA SER A 150 9.04 3.41 -1.70
C SER A 150 8.07 4.54 -1.33
N LEU A 151 6.86 4.18 -0.89
CA LEU A 151 5.90 5.15 -0.37
C LEU A 151 6.49 5.90 0.83
N LEU A 152 7.34 5.25 1.64
CA LEU A 152 8.04 5.91 2.74
C LEU A 152 8.99 7.01 2.23
N GLU A 153 9.80 6.74 1.21
CA GLU A 153 10.65 7.74 0.57
C GLU A 153 9.80 8.90 0.00
N THR A 154 8.71 8.60 -0.70
CA THR A 154 7.77 9.61 -1.23
C THR A 154 7.23 10.49 -0.12
N MET A 155 6.78 9.91 1.00
CA MET A 155 6.28 10.66 2.14
C MET A 155 7.38 11.48 2.82
N GLY A 156 8.62 10.99 2.85
CA GLY A 156 9.77 11.73 3.36
C GLY A 156 10.15 12.97 2.54
N ILE A 157 9.88 12.94 1.23
CA ILE A 157 10.05 14.10 0.35
C ILE A 157 8.96 15.15 0.63
N ILE A 158 7.72 14.71 0.87
CA ILE A 158 6.59 15.59 1.18
C ILE A 158 6.71 16.07 2.64
N ARG A 159 7.45 17.18 2.85
CA ARG A 159 7.84 17.63 4.20
C ARG A 159 6.70 18.06 5.13
N ARG A 160 5.55 18.47 4.59
CA ARG A 160 4.42 19.00 5.39
C ARG A 160 3.36 17.92 5.56
N GLU A 161 2.94 17.66 6.80
CA GLU A 161 1.88 16.67 7.12
C GLU A 161 0.58 16.94 6.33
N ALA A 162 0.21 18.21 6.13
CA ALA A 162 -0.97 18.57 5.34
C ALA A 162 -0.85 18.07 3.89
N HIS A 163 0.31 18.26 3.27
CA HIS A 163 0.56 17.82 1.89
C HIS A 163 0.69 16.29 1.79
N GLN A 164 1.27 15.65 2.82
CA GLN A 164 1.28 14.19 2.93
C GLN A 164 -0.15 13.64 2.94
N LEU A 165 -1.03 14.24 3.73
CA LEU A 165 -2.44 13.85 3.77
C LEU A 165 -3.15 14.09 2.43
N GLU A 166 -2.83 15.17 1.72
CA GLU A 166 -3.35 15.45 0.37
C GLU A 166 -2.93 14.37 -0.63
N TYR A 167 -1.64 14.04 -0.69
CA TYR A 167 -1.15 12.95 -1.54
C TYR A 167 -1.79 11.60 -1.18
N ILE A 168 -1.86 11.27 0.12
CA ILE A 168 -2.49 10.03 0.57
C ILE A 168 -3.95 9.94 0.13
N LYS A 169 -4.73 11.04 0.21
CA LYS A 169 -6.12 11.06 -0.28
C LYS A 169 -6.23 10.74 -1.77
N GLN A 170 -5.22 11.09 -2.58
CA GLN A 170 -5.21 10.82 -4.02
C GLN A 170 -4.94 9.33 -4.32
N VAL A 171 -4.09 8.66 -3.53
CA VAL A 171 -3.70 7.25 -3.75
C VAL A 171 -4.62 6.23 -3.06
N LEU A 172 -5.57 6.68 -2.23
CA LEU A 172 -6.55 5.79 -1.63
C LEU A 172 -7.45 5.13 -2.70
N PRO A 173 -7.90 3.87 -2.48
CA PRO A 173 -8.89 3.25 -3.36
C PRO A 173 -10.21 4.04 -3.31
N ARG A 174 -11.13 3.78 -4.24
CA ARG A 174 -12.38 4.53 -4.42
C ARG A 174 -13.43 4.24 -3.33
N TRP A 175 -13.07 4.47 -2.07
CA TRP A 175 -13.95 4.33 -0.91
C TRP A 175 -15.15 5.27 -0.97
N ASP A 176 -14.98 6.42 -1.64
CA ASP A 176 -15.95 7.49 -1.78
C ASP A 176 -17.20 7.05 -2.55
N THR A 177 -17.00 6.22 -3.58
CA THR A 177 -18.09 5.64 -4.39
C THR A 177 -18.42 4.20 -4.01
N THR A 178 -17.53 3.50 -3.30
CA THR A 178 -17.72 2.09 -2.93
C THR A 178 -18.55 1.89 -1.68
N PHE A 179 -18.34 2.70 -0.63
CA PHE A 179 -19.06 2.55 0.64
C PHE A 179 -20.22 3.55 0.79
N PRO A 180 -21.39 3.10 1.27
CA PRO A 180 -22.53 3.99 1.50
C PRO A 180 -22.25 5.05 2.57
N LYS A 181 -23.03 6.15 2.57
CA LYS A 181 -22.80 7.34 3.42
C LYS A 181 -22.85 7.07 4.92
N ASN A 182 -23.44 5.95 5.35
CA ASN A 182 -23.49 5.52 6.75
C ASN A 182 -22.15 4.92 7.25
N TYR A 183 -21.14 4.81 6.40
CA TYR A 183 -19.78 4.44 6.83
C TYR A 183 -18.95 5.67 7.15
N ARG A 184 -18.36 5.67 8.35
CA ARG A 184 -17.25 6.54 8.70
C ARG A 184 -16.01 6.10 7.93
N VAL A 185 -15.25 7.05 7.41
CA VAL A 185 -13.97 6.78 6.74
C VAL A 185 -12.89 7.60 7.41
N ASP A 186 -11.83 6.94 7.85
CA ASP A 186 -10.69 7.59 8.47
C ASP A 186 -9.34 7.12 7.94
N VAL A 187 -8.35 7.99 8.13
CA VAL A 187 -6.97 7.76 7.76
C VAL A 187 -6.06 8.13 8.92
N GLN A 188 -5.00 7.34 9.09
CA GLN A 188 -3.98 7.56 10.11
C GLN A 188 -2.58 7.33 9.54
N LEU A 189 -1.67 8.27 9.77
CA LEU A 189 -0.25 8.16 9.41
C LEU A 189 0.54 7.84 10.69
N ASN A 190 1.20 6.69 10.75
CA ASN A 190 1.93 6.20 11.92
C ASN A 190 1.08 6.24 13.21
N ASN A 191 1.55 7.01 14.19
CA ASN A 191 0.89 7.27 15.47
C ASN A 191 0.30 8.69 15.53
N SER A 192 0.11 9.34 14.38
CA SER A 192 -0.54 10.65 14.32
C SER A 192 -2.02 10.57 14.68
N ALA A 193 -2.62 11.75 14.91
CA ALA A 193 -4.05 11.84 15.14
C ALA A 193 -4.86 11.33 13.94
N ILE A 194 -5.88 10.52 14.23
CA ILE A 194 -6.83 10.02 13.22
C ILE A 194 -7.48 11.21 12.51
N LYS A 195 -7.42 11.23 11.18
CA LYS A 195 -8.11 12.22 10.34
C LYS A 195 -9.36 11.59 9.76
N VAL A 196 -10.51 12.20 10.02
CA VAL A 196 -11.80 11.74 9.47
C VAL A 196 -11.98 12.31 8.07
N LEU A 197 -12.08 11.44 7.07
CA LEU A 197 -12.33 11.82 5.68
C LEU A 197 -13.83 11.95 5.39
N ARG A 198 -14.65 11.09 6.01
CA ARG A 198 -16.12 11.15 5.95
C ARG A 198 -16.71 10.81 7.33
N PRO A 199 -17.48 11.71 7.96
CA PRO A 199 -18.23 11.37 9.15
C PRO A 199 -19.43 10.48 8.80
N ALA A 200 -19.98 9.80 9.80
CA ALA A 200 -21.23 9.07 9.67
C ALA A 200 -22.05 9.22 10.95
N ASP A 201 -23.38 9.23 10.79
CA ASP A 201 -24.31 9.40 11.90
C ASP A 201 -24.47 8.11 12.72
N GLY A 202 -24.86 8.28 13.99
CA GLY A 202 -25.08 7.18 14.94
C GLY A 202 -24.00 7.07 16.02
N TRP A 203 -24.26 6.27 17.06
CA TRP A 203 -23.35 6.09 18.19
C TRP A 203 -22.08 5.29 17.79
N PHE A 204 -22.25 4.27 16.94
CA PHE A 204 -21.17 3.40 16.49
C PHE A 204 -21.31 3.08 15.00
N PRO A 205 -21.09 4.06 14.11
CA PRO A 205 -21.18 3.81 12.69
C PRO A 205 -20.11 2.80 12.25
N PRO A 206 -20.40 1.94 11.27
CA PRO A 206 -19.39 1.07 10.67
C PRO A 206 -18.26 1.93 10.07
N THR A 207 -17.02 1.47 10.18
CA THR A 207 -15.84 2.28 9.86
C THR A 207 -14.95 1.58 8.84
N VAL A 208 -14.41 2.35 7.89
CA VAL A 208 -13.32 1.94 7.00
C VAL A 208 -12.09 2.76 7.34
N SER A 209 -11.05 2.10 7.81
CA SER A 209 -9.81 2.72 8.26
C SER A 209 -8.65 2.43 7.33
N PHE A 210 -7.95 3.47 6.90
CA PHE A 210 -6.70 3.36 6.16
C PHE A 210 -5.54 3.78 7.06
N ARG A 211 -4.69 2.82 7.42
CA ARG A 211 -3.51 3.08 8.24
C ARG A 211 -2.26 3.00 7.39
N PHE A 212 -1.40 4.00 7.48
CA PHE A 212 -0.09 4.00 6.84
C PHE A 212 0.95 3.95 7.94
N LEU A 213 1.83 2.95 7.90
CA LEU A 213 2.92 2.80 8.86
C LEU A 213 4.23 2.86 8.11
N ASP A 214 5.26 3.47 8.70
CA ASP A 214 6.58 3.53 8.07
C ASP A 214 7.10 2.14 7.76
N SER A 215 6.95 1.21 8.71
CA SER A 215 7.47 -0.15 8.59
C SER A 215 6.71 -1.16 9.47
N ALA A 216 6.78 -2.44 9.09
CA ALA A 216 6.35 -3.56 9.92
C ALA A 216 7.11 -3.65 11.27
N LEU A 217 8.32 -3.09 11.32
CA LEU A 217 9.14 -3.06 12.54
C LEU A 217 8.41 -2.37 13.71
N LEU A 218 7.59 -1.35 13.41
CA LEU A 218 6.77 -0.64 14.41
C LEU A 218 5.67 -1.51 15.05
N LEU A 219 5.39 -2.68 14.47
CA LEU A 219 4.41 -3.65 14.96
C LEU A 219 5.07 -4.84 15.67
N SER A 220 6.39 -4.94 15.56
CA SER A 220 7.20 -6.08 16.02
C SER A 220 7.76 -5.83 17.42
N GLU A 221 8.02 -4.57 17.77
CA GLU A 221 8.49 -4.18 19.10
C GLU A 221 7.32 -4.11 20.10
N PRO A 222 7.49 -4.59 21.35
CA PRO A 222 6.54 -4.28 22.41
C PRO A 222 6.52 -2.76 22.60
N GLN A 223 5.34 -2.15 22.54
CA GLN A 223 5.17 -0.77 22.98
C GLN A 223 5.53 -0.73 24.47
N ILE A 224 6.69 -0.16 24.79
CA ILE A 224 7.17 0.09 26.16
C ILE A 224 6.40 1.28 26.72
#